data_AF-A0A7S0LLW0-F1
#
_entry.id   AF-A0A7S0LLW0-F1
#
_cell.length_a   1.000
_cell.length_b   1.000
_cell.length_c   1.000
_cell.angle_alpha   90.00
_cell.angle_beta   90.00
_cell.angle_gamma   90.00
#
_symmetry.space_group_name_H-M   'P 1'
#
loop_
_entity.id
_entity.type
_entity.pdbx_description
1 polymer ?
#
loop_
_entity_poly.entity_id
_entity_poly.type
_entity_poly.pdbx_seq_one_letter_code
_entity_poly.pdbx_strand_id
1 'polypeptide(L)'
;GMLSSGLSIMMLLSLARFFSHSAFLFDVQLYLGLFIFCGYVIYDTQVILEGAERGEKDFVWDAVQLFIDFVAILVRIIIILLKNANKKKEEEERRRRSRR
;
A
#
# COMPACT_ATOMS: atom_id res chain seq x y z
N GLY A 1 30.59 27.07 -18.21
CA GLY A 1 31.07 26.10 -19.21
C GLY A 1 29.99 25.06 -19.46
N MET A 2 29.81 24.63 -20.71
CA MET A 2 28.72 23.71 -21.12
C MET A 2 28.72 22.39 -20.33
N LEU A 3 29.89 21.91 -19.91
CA LEU A 3 30.05 20.73 -19.07
C LEU A 3 29.53 20.93 -17.63
N SER A 4 29.82 22.07 -17.02
CA SER A 4 29.34 22.41 -15.68
C SER A 4 27.82 22.54 -15.64
N SER A 5 27.20 23.13 -16.67
CA SER A 5 25.74 23.16 -16.80
C SER A 5 25.11 21.77 -16.96
N GLY A 6 25.79 20.86 -17.67
CA GLY A 6 25.37 19.47 -17.78
C GLY A 6 25.38 18.74 -16.44
N LEU A 7 26.43 18.91 -15.63
CA LEU A 7 26.55 18.32 -14.31
C LEU A 7 25.49 18.87 -13.34
N SER A 8 25.19 20.17 -13.38
CA SER A 8 24.14 20.78 -12.56
C SER A 8 22.74 20.25 -12.90
N ILE A 9 22.45 20.00 -14.18
CA ILE A 9 21.20 19.39 -14.61
C ILE A 9 21.12 17.93 -14.14
N MET A 10 22.21 17.17 -14.26
CA MET A 10 22.25 15.80 -13.76
C MET A 10 22.06 15.71 -12.25
N MET A 11 22.63 16.65 -11.49
CA MET A 11 22.43 16.76 -10.04
C MET A 11 20.97 17.11 -9.69
N LEU A 12 20.37 18.07 -10.39
CA LEU A 12 18.95 18.44 -10.20
C LEU A 12 18.00 17.29 -10.53
N LEU A 13 18.28 16.54 -11.60
CA LEU A 13 17.52 15.33 -11.96
C LEU A 13 17.68 14.22 -10.90
N SER A 14 18.87 14.08 -10.31
CA SER A 14 19.10 13.14 -9.21
C SER A 14 18.34 13.53 -7.94
N LEU A 15 18.28 14.83 -7.63
CA LEU A 15 17.49 15.37 -6.52
C LEU A 15 15.98 15.17 -6.75
N ALA A 16 15.50 15.40 -7.97
CA ALA A 16 14.11 15.18 -8.35
C ALA A 16 13.71 13.68 -8.26
N ARG A 17 14.64 12.78 -8.58
CA ARG A 17 14.46 11.32 -8.37
C ARG A 17 14.43 10.94 -6.89
N PHE A 18 15.20 11.62 -6.04
CA PHE A 18 15.09 11.45 -4.60
C PHE A 18 13.77 11.98 -4.03
N PHE A 19 13.17 13.02 -4.60
CA PHE A 19 11.81 13.43 -4.19
C PHE A 19 10.71 12.46 -4.66
N SER A 20 10.93 11.76 -5.77
CA SER A 20 10.15 10.58 -6.18
C SER A 20 10.32 9.38 -5.23
N HIS A 21 11.28 9.40 -4.31
CA HIS A 21 11.45 8.40 -3.24
C HIS A 21 10.30 8.44 -2.24
N SER A 22 9.54 9.54 -2.12
CA SER A 22 8.33 9.59 -1.29
C SER A 22 7.26 8.60 -1.77
N ALA A 23 7.15 8.38 -3.09
CA ALA A 23 6.26 7.39 -3.65
C ALA A 23 6.69 5.96 -3.25
N PHE A 24 8.01 5.71 -3.20
CA PHE A 24 8.57 4.44 -2.76
C PHE A 24 8.37 4.21 -1.25
N LEU A 25 8.67 5.19 -0.41
CA LEU A 25 8.40 5.11 1.03
C LEU A 25 6.90 4.92 1.30
N PHE A 26 6.04 5.60 0.54
CA PHE A 26 4.59 5.44 0.63
C PHE A 26 4.11 4.06 0.14
N ASP A 27 4.73 3.49 -0.90
CA ASP A 27 4.49 2.08 -1.31
C ASP A 27 4.90 1.12 -0.20
N VAL A 28 6.11 1.25 0.34
CA VAL A 28 6.62 0.41 1.43
C VAL A 28 5.71 0.48 2.64
N GLN A 29 5.28 1.68 3.05
CA GLN A 29 4.36 1.85 4.17
C GLN A 29 3.00 1.18 3.92
N LEU A 30 2.48 1.25 2.69
CA LEU A 30 1.20 0.63 2.31
C LEU A 30 1.26 -0.90 2.38
N TYR A 31 2.29 -1.51 1.78
CA TYR A 31 2.46 -2.96 1.76
C TYR A 31 2.86 -3.52 3.14
N LEU A 32 3.75 -2.83 3.86
CA LEU A 32 4.13 -3.22 5.22
C LEU A 32 2.94 -3.08 6.18
N GLY A 33 2.18 -1.99 6.05
CA GLY A 33 0.95 -1.79 6.81
C GLY A 33 -0.10 -2.86 6.51
N LEU A 34 -0.22 -3.30 5.25
CA LEU A 34 -1.09 -4.43 4.89
C LEU A 34 -0.61 -5.74 5.52
N PHE A 35 0.69 -6.02 5.46
CA PHE A 35 1.28 -7.23 6.04
C PHE A 35 1.02 -7.31 7.55
N ILE A 36 1.28 -6.23 8.29
CA ILE A 36 1.00 -6.15 9.73
C ILE A 36 -0.49 -6.35 10.00
N PHE A 37 -1.36 -5.77 9.18
CA PHE A 37 -2.81 -5.91 9.33
C PHE A 37 -3.26 -7.36 9.14
N CYS A 38 -2.75 -8.06 8.12
CA CYS A 38 -3.01 -9.49 7.97
C CYS A 38 -2.51 -10.29 9.17
N GLY A 39 -1.39 -9.90 9.78
CA GLY A 39 -0.89 -10.48 11.02
C GLY A 39 -1.88 -10.34 12.19
N TYR A 40 -2.50 -9.16 12.33
CA TYR A 40 -3.57 -8.96 13.33
C TYR A 40 -4.79 -9.84 13.07
N VAL A 41 -5.25 -9.95 11.82
CA VAL A 41 -6.38 -10.85 11.49
C VAL A 41 -6.07 -12.31 11.82
N ILE A 42 -4.83 -12.76 11.55
CA ILE A 42 -4.41 -14.12 11.95
C ILE A 42 -4.47 -14.27 13.46
N TYR A 43 -3.95 -13.30 14.22
CA TYR A 43 -3.99 -13.30 15.67
C TYR A 43 -5.44 -13.31 16.20
N ASP A 44 -6.30 -12.45 15.68
CA ASP A 44 -7.71 -12.37 16.07
C ASP A 44 -8.44 -13.68 15.77
N THR A 45 -8.13 -14.32 14.65
CA THR A 45 -8.64 -15.67 14.33
C THR A 45 -8.15 -16.73 15.33
N GLN A 46 -6.91 -16.63 15.83
CA GLN A 46 -6.42 -17.56 16.86
C GLN A 46 -7.18 -17.37 18.18
N VAL A 47 -7.43 -16.12 18.59
CA VAL A 47 -8.21 -15.83 19.81
C VAL A 47 -9.60 -16.45 19.73
N ILE A 48 -10.28 -16.31 18.57
CA ILE A 48 -11.59 -16.93 18.33
C ILE A 48 -11.50 -18.47 18.42
N LEU A 49 -10.49 -19.08 17.78
CA LEU A 49 -10.28 -20.54 17.83
C LEU A 49 -10.08 -21.05 19.25
N GLU A 50 -9.20 -20.40 20.03
CA GLU A 50 -8.96 -20.78 21.42
C GLU A 50 -10.19 -20.54 22.32
N GLY A 51 -11.01 -19.54 22.02
CA GLY A 51 -12.30 -19.30 22.69
C GLY A 51 -13.30 -20.43 22.40
N ALA A 52 -13.39 -20.83 21.13
CA ALA A 52 -14.23 -21.95 20.69
C ALA A 52 -13.81 -23.29 21.34
N GLU A 53 -12.50 -23.56 21.44
CA GLU A 53 -11.97 -24.74 22.13
C GLU A 53 -12.28 -24.75 23.64
N ARG A 54 -12.34 -23.57 24.27
CA ARG A 54 -12.75 -23.40 25.68
C ARG A 54 -14.26 -23.50 25.89
N GLY A 55 -15.04 -23.63 24.81
CA GLY A 55 -16.50 -23.78 24.87
C GLY A 55 -17.27 -22.47 24.97
N GLU A 56 -16.65 -21.33 24.65
CA GLU A 56 -17.37 -20.06 24.48
C GLU A 56 -18.32 -20.15 23.28
N LYS A 57 -19.49 -19.52 23.38
CA LYS A 57 -20.58 -19.64 22.39
C LYS A 57 -21.01 -18.29 21.79
N ASP A 58 -20.18 -17.26 21.91
CA ASP A 58 -20.51 -15.94 21.36
C ASP A 58 -20.13 -15.80 19.88
N PHE A 59 -20.67 -16.69 19.05
CA PHE A 59 -20.39 -16.76 17.62
C PHE A 59 -20.83 -15.51 16.85
N VAL A 60 -21.77 -14.73 17.41
CA VAL A 60 -22.21 -13.48 16.80
C VAL A 60 -21.10 -12.44 16.90
N TRP A 61 -20.48 -12.32 18.08
CA TRP A 61 -19.35 -11.41 18.27
C TRP A 61 -18.14 -11.84 17.43
N ASP A 62 -17.82 -13.14 17.42
CA ASP A 62 -16.73 -13.68 16.60
C ASP A 62 -16.93 -13.38 15.11
N ALA A 63 -18.15 -13.53 14.60
CA ALA A 63 -18.48 -13.22 13.21
C ALA A 63 -18.37 -11.72 12.89
N VAL A 64 -18.76 -10.85 13.84
CA VAL A 64 -18.60 -9.39 13.69
C VAL A 64 -17.12 -9.01 13.65
N GLN A 65 -16.28 -9.62 14.50
CA GLN A 65 -14.84 -9.36 14.51
C GLN A 65 -14.18 -9.76 13.17
N LEU A 66 -14.47 -10.97 12.68
CA LEU A 66 -13.98 -11.42 11.36
C LEU A 66 -14.50 -10.55 10.20
N PHE A 67 -15.72 -10.02 10.31
CA PHE A 67 -16.27 -9.10 9.31
C PHE A 67 -15.52 -7.76 9.28
N ILE A 68 -15.21 -7.20 10.46
CA ILE A 68 -14.44 -5.95 10.57
C ILE A 68 -13.05 -6.14 9.95
N ASP A 69 -12.39 -7.26 10.25
CA ASP A 69 -11.10 -7.64 9.68
C ASP A 69 -11.15 -7.74 8.15
N PHE A 70 -12.17 -8.41 7.62
CA PHE A 70 -12.39 -8.52 6.18
C PHE A 70 -12.57 -7.15 5.51
N VAL A 71 -13.44 -6.30 6.05
CA VAL A 71 -13.69 -4.95 5.51
C VAL A 71 -12.41 -4.11 5.54
N ALA A 72 -11.63 -4.20 6.62
CA ALA A 72 -10.41 -3.44 6.75
C ALA A 72 -9.33 -3.88 5.74
N ILE A 73 -9.16 -5.20 5.51
CA ILE A 73 -8.29 -5.71 4.43
C ILE A 73 -8.80 -5.25 3.06
N LEU A 74 -10.11 -5.35 2.82
CA LEU A 74 -10.73 -4.95 1.55
C LEU A 74 -10.45 -3.48 1.22
N VAL A 75 -10.65 -2.57 2.19
CA VAL A 75 -10.36 -1.14 2.02
C VAL A 75 -8.90 -0.92 1.67
N ARG A 76 -7.97 -1.61 2.33
CA ARG A 76 -6.53 -1.46 2.07
C ARG A 76 -6.15 -1.97 0.68
N ILE A 77 -6.75 -3.06 0.21
CA ILE A 77 -6.59 -3.55 -1.16
C ILE A 77 -7.14 -2.53 -2.17
N ILE A 78 -8.31 -1.94 -1.92
CA ILE A 78 -8.90 -0.91 -2.80
C ILE A 78 -7.96 0.29 -2.93
N ILE A 79 -7.35 0.76 -1.82
CA ILE A 79 -6.38 1.86 -1.84
C ILE A 79 -5.17 1.51 -2.73
N ILE A 80 -4.64 0.29 -2.63
CA ILE A 80 -3.53 -0.18 -3.48
C ILE A 80 -3.94 -0.19 -4.96
N LEU A 81 -5.13 -0.71 -5.28
CA LEU A 81 -5.64 -0.77 -6.65
C LEU A 81 -5.85 0.62 -7.24
N LEU A 82 -6.43 1.57 -6.48
CA LEU A 82 -6.61 2.96 -6.90
C LEU A 82 -5.28 3.64 -7.17
N LYS A 83 -4.29 3.44 -6.30
CA LYS A 83 -2.93 3.95 -6.50
C LYS A 83 -2.30 3.40 -7.77
N ASN A 84 -2.43 2.10 -8.02
CA ASN A 84 -1.92 1.44 -9.22
C ASN A 84 -2.62 1.93 -10.50
N ALA A 85 -3.95 2.13 -10.45
CA ALA A 85 -4.72 2.66 -11.57
C ALA A 85 -4.29 4.09 -11.94
N ASN A 86 -4.09 4.96 -10.94
CA ASN A 86 -3.60 6.32 -11.14
C ASN A 86 -2.20 6.34 -11.75
N LYS A 87 -1.28 5.51 -11.23
CA LYS A 87 0.08 5.39 -11.76
C LYS A 87 0.07 4.97 -13.25
N LYS A 88 -0.76 4.00 -13.62
CA LYS A 88 -0.92 3.56 -15.01
C LYS A 88 -1.43 4.70 -15.92
N LYS A 89 -2.39 5.48 -15.44
CA LYS A 89 -2.92 6.64 -16.19
C LYS A 89 -1.85 7.71 -16.43
N GLU A 90 -1.07 8.05 -15.41
CA GLU A 90 0.03 9.02 -15.54
C GLU A 90 1.11 8.55 -16.55
N GLU A 91 1.44 7.26 -16.53
CA GLU A 91 2.38 6.66 -17.49
C GLU A 91 1.85 6.73 -18.93
N GLU A 92 0.58 6.44 -19.15
CA GLU A 92 -0.07 6.55 -20.45
C GLU A 92 -0.08 8.00 -20.97
N GLU A 93 -0.40 8.98 -20.11
CA GLU A 93 -0.36 10.40 -20.46
C GLU A 93 1.05 10.89 -20.80
N ARG A 94 2.08 10.45 -20.05
CA ARG A 94 3.49 10.75 -20.38
C ARG A 94 3.87 10.19 -21.75
N ARG A 95 3.48 8.94 -22.06
CA ARG A 95 3.73 8.31 -23.38
C ARG A 95 3.06 9.07 -24.52
N ARG A 96 1.82 9.53 -24.33
CA ARG A 96 1.10 10.34 -25.33
C ARG A 96 1.81 11.68 -25.59
N ARG A 97 2.29 12.35 -24.55
CA ARG A 97 3.06 13.60 -24.69
C ARG A 97 4.39 13.40 -25.40
N SER A 98 5.08 12.28 -25.19
CA SER A 98 6.34 11.98 -25.89
C SER A 98 6.19 11.63 -27.37
N ARG A 99 4.96 11.41 -27.85
CA ARG A 99 4.65 11.08 -29.26
C ARG A 99 4.12 12.27 -30.07
N ARG A 100 3.88 13.41 -29.41
CA ARG A 100 3.55 14.70 -30.04
C ARG A 100 4.80 15.55 -30.12
#